data_AF-A0A383DGQ9-F1
#
_entry.id   AF-A0A383DGQ9-F1
#
_cell.length_a   1.000
_cell.length_b   1.000
_cell.length_c   1.000
_cell.angle_alpha   90.00
_cell.angle_beta   90.00
_cell.angle_gamma   90.00
#
_symmetry.space_group_name_H-M   'P 1'
#
loop_
_entity.id
_entity.type
_entity.pdbx_description
1 polymer ?
#
loop_
_entity_poly.entity_id
_entity_poly.type
_entity_poly.pdbx_seq_one_letter_code
_entity_poly.pdbx_strand_id
1 'polypeptide(L)' 'GGYLIIWFFLDDFKLLIDLATSISFLIAPLFAIMNYRVMNANNISIEAKPPQWLNLLAILGIVFLCFFAILFLFRNWIF' A
#
# COMPACT_ATOMS: atom_id res chain seq x y z
N GLY A 1 5.28 31.75 18.32
CA GLY A 1 4.00 31.78 17.58
C GLY A 1 3.61 30.39 17.12
N GLY A 2 4.10 29.95 15.95
CA GLY A 2 3.63 28.70 15.31
C GLY A 2 3.81 27.39 16.09
N TYR A 3 4.85 27.27 16.93
CA TYR A 3 5.08 26.08 17.76
C TYR A 3 3.91 25.74 18.69
N LEU A 4 3.26 26.74 19.28
CA LEU A 4 2.11 26.55 20.19
C LEU A 4 0.88 26.01 19.45
N ILE A 5 0.68 26.44 18.21
CA ILE A 5 -0.44 25.99 17.36
C ILE A 5 -0.24 24.52 17.00
N ILE A 6 0.98 24.17 16.56
CA ILE A 6 1.32 22.77 16.24
C ILE A 6 1.17 21.87 17.47
N TRP A 7 1.62 22.33 18.64
CA TRP A 7 1.50 21.57 19.88
C TRP A 7 0.04 21.33 20.30
N PHE A 8 -0.84 22.33 20.15
CA PHE A 8 -2.27 22.20 20.45
C PHE A 8 -3.00 21.22 19.52
N PHE A 9 -2.62 21.16 18.24
CA PHE A 9 -3.22 20.29 17.22
C PHE A 9 -2.43 19.00 16.95
N LEU A 10 -1.37 18.74 17.72
CA LEU A 10 -0.41 17.67 17.42
C LEU A 10 -1.07 16.29 17.39
N ASP A 11 -2.02 16.06 18.29
CA ASP A 11 -2.69 14.77 18.44
C ASP A 11 -3.76 14.55 17.35
N ASP A 12 -4.52 15.59 16.97
CA ASP A 12 -5.42 15.53 15.82
C ASP A 12 -4.65 15.29 14.50
N PHE A 13 -3.48 15.92 14.37
CA PHE A 13 -2.62 15.75 13.20
C PHE A 13 -2.02 14.34 13.13
N LYS A 14 -1.57 13.78 14.26
CA LYS A 14 -1.15 12.37 14.33
C LYS A 14 -2.27 11.44 13.91
N LEU A 15 -3.49 11.65 14.42
CA LEU A 15 -4.65 10.83 14.07
C LEU A 15 -4.90 10.86 12.56
N LEU A 16 -4.87 12.04 11.93
CA LEU A 16 -5.06 12.17 10.48
C LEU A 16 -3.97 11.45 9.68
N ILE A 17 -2.70 11.59 10.09
CA ILE A 17 -1.56 10.89 9.47
C ILE A 17 -1.73 9.38 9.62
N ASP A 18 -2.07 8.89 10.80
CA ASP A 18 -2.28 7.48 11.06
C ASP A 18 -3.41 6.93 10.18
N LEU A 19 -4.52 7.67 10.07
CA LEU A 19 -5.66 7.29 9.23
C LEU A 19 -5.27 7.22 7.74
N ALA A 20 -4.62 8.27 7.22
CA ALA A 20 -4.17 8.32 5.82
C ALA A 20 -3.15 7.20 5.50
N THR A 21 -2.22 6.96 6.42
CA THR A 21 -1.20 5.91 6.29
C THR A 21 -1.84 4.52 6.32
N SER A 22 -2.80 4.29 7.22
CA SER A 22 -3.56 3.05 7.33
C SER A 22 -4.28 2.73 6.03
N ILE A 23 -5.01 3.72 5.49
CA ILE A 23 -5.73 3.59 4.23
C ILE A 23 -4.76 3.31 3.08
N SER A 24 -3.64 4.03 3.01
CA SER A 24 -2.63 3.85 1.95
C SER A 24 -2.04 2.43 1.96
N PHE A 25 -1.70 1.90 3.13
CA PHE A 25 -1.21 0.51 3.25
C PHE A 25 -2.26 -0.54 2.90
N LEU A 26 -3.54 -0.28 3.18
CA LEU A 26 -4.64 -1.17 2.81
C LEU A 26 -4.89 -1.18 1.29
N ILE A 27 -4.79 -0.01 0.66
CA ILE A 27 -5.07 0.19 -0.76
C ILE A 27 -3.93 -0.33 -1.65
N ALA A 28 -2.66 -0.22 -1.21
CA ALA A 28 -1.50 -0.65 -1.98
C ALA A 28 -1.57 -2.11 -2.49
N PRO A 29 -1.84 -3.14 -1.66
CA PRO A 29 -1.98 -4.51 -2.15
C PRO A 29 -3.20 -4.68 -3.07
N LEU A 30 -4.29 -3.93 -2.82
CA LEU A 30 -5.48 -3.95 -3.66
C LEU A 30 -5.14 -3.51 -5.10
N PHE A 31 -4.47 -2.36 -5.25
CA PHE A 31 -4.04 -1.87 -6.56
C PHE A 31 -2.99 -2.75 -7.21
N ALA A 32 -2.07 -3.34 -6.45
CA ALA A 32 -1.07 -4.26 -6.99
C ALA A 32 -1.73 -5.51 -7.59
N ILE A 33 -2.71 -6.11 -6.89
CA ILE A 33 -3.48 -7.26 -7.40
C ILE A 33 -4.29 -6.88 -8.64
N MET A 34 -4.95 -5.71 -8.63
CA MET A 34 -5.70 -5.22 -9.79
C MET A 34 -4.79 -5.03 -11.01
N ASN A 35 -3.66 -4.36 -10.82
CA ASN A 35 -2.71 -4.12 -11.90
C ASN A 35 -2.17 -5.44 -12.47
N TYR A 36 -1.80 -6.38 -11.61
CA TYR A 36 -1.36 -7.72 -12.03
C TYR A 36 -2.43 -8.47 -12.84
N ARG A 37 -3.70 -8.40 -12.43
CA ARG A 37 -4.82 -9.02 -13.16
C ARG A 37 -5.09 -8.35 -14.50
N VAL A 38 -5.11 -7.02 -14.54
CA VAL A 38 -5.35 -6.25 -15.76
C VAL A 38 -4.24 -6.53 -16.77
N MET A 39 -2.98 -6.42 -16.36
CA MET A 39 -1.81 -6.66 -17.23
C MET A 39 -1.75 -8.09 -17.81
N ASN A 40 -2.31 -9.08 -17.12
CA ASN A 40 -2.37 -10.47 -17.59
C ASN A 40 -3.71 -10.87 -18.22
N ALA A 41 -4.65 -9.93 -18.37
CA ALA A 41 -5.97 -10.22 -18.94
C ALA A 41 -5.87 -10.63 -20.42
N ASN A 42 -6.87 -11.39 -20.89
CA ASN A 42 -6.94 -11.88 -22.27
C ASN A 42 -7.11 -10.77 -23.31
N ASN A 43 -7.54 -9.57 -22.88
CA ASN A 43 -7.80 -8.42 -23.75
C ASN A 43 -6.55 -7.55 -24.01
N ILE A 44 -5.37 -7.96 -23.51
CA ILE A 44 -4.10 -7.29 -23.76
C ILE A 44 -3.33 -8.06 -24.84
N SER A 45 -2.82 -7.33 -25.84
CA SER A 45 -2.01 -7.89 -26.92
C SER A 45 -0.80 -8.64 -26.34
N ILE A 46 -0.43 -9.76 -26.95
CA ILE A 46 0.63 -10.65 -26.45
C ILE A 46 1.98 -9.90 -26.33
N GLU A 47 2.21 -8.94 -27.21
CA GLU A 47 3.40 -8.06 -27.23
C GLU A 47 3.43 -7.06 -26.06
N ALA A 48 2.26 -6.66 -25.55
CA ALA A 48 2.14 -5.72 -24.43
C ALA A 48 2.04 -6.44 -23.07
N LYS A 49 1.99 -7.78 -23.06
CA LYS A 49 1.98 -8.54 -21.81
C LYS A 49 3.33 -8.43 -21.12
N PRO A 50 3.35 -8.30 -19.78
CA PRO A 50 4.58 -8.23 -19.03
C PRO A 50 5.39 -9.53 -19.20
N PRO A 51 6.73 -9.45 -19.34
CA PRO A 51 7.58 -10.63 -19.39
C PRO A 51 7.51 -11.40 -18.06
N GLN A 52 7.87 -12.69 -18.10
CA GLN A 52 7.75 -13.59 -16.93
C GLN A 52 8.48 -13.09 -15.68
N TRP A 53 9.64 -12.44 -15.84
CA TRP A 53 10.39 -11.86 -14.71
C TRP A 53 9.63 -10.72 -14.03
N LEU A 54 8.89 -9.91 -14.80
CA LEU A 54 8.11 -8.80 -14.28
C LEU A 54 6.86 -9.32 -13.56
N ASN A 55 6.28 -10.43 -14.04
CA ASN A 55 5.23 -11.14 -13.33
C ASN A 55 5.72 -11.71 -12.00
N LEU A 56 6.93 -12.28 -11.95
CA LEU A 56 7.53 -12.73 -10.68
C LEU A 56 7.76 -11.56 -9.73
N LEU A 57 8.30 -10.44 -10.22
CA LEU A 57 8.51 -9.23 -9.43
C LEU A 57 7.18 -8.67 -8.90
N ALA A 58 6.12 -8.67 -9.71
CA ALA A 58 4.79 -8.24 -9.30
C ALA A 58 4.23 -9.14 -8.19
N ILE A 59 4.37 -10.46 -8.30
CA ILE A 59 3.94 -11.40 -7.25
C ILE A 59 4.73 -11.17 -5.96
N LEU A 60 6.05 -11.05 -6.03
CA LEU A 60 6.89 -10.74 -4.86
C LEU A 60 6.50 -9.41 -4.23
N GLY A 61 6.25 -8.38 -5.04
CA GLY A 61 5.77 -7.09 -4.59
C GLY A 61 4.41 -7.17 -3.88
N ILE A 62 3.46 -7.94 -4.41
CA ILE A 62 2.15 -8.17 -3.76
C ILE A 62 2.33 -8.86 -2.41
N VAL A 63 3.15 -9.93 -2.34
CA VAL A 63 3.43 -10.63 -1.08
C VAL A 63 4.06 -9.69 -0.06
N PHE A 64 5.04 -8.88 -0.48
CA PHE A 64 5.69 -7.87 0.34
C PHE A 64 4.70 -6.83 0.85
N LEU A 65 3.82 -6.29 -0.01
CA LEU A 65 2.81 -5.31 0.37
C LEU A 65 1.78 -5.89 1.36
N CYS A 66 1.32 -7.12 1.13
CA CYS A 66 0.42 -7.81 2.05
C CYS A 66 1.07 -8.04 3.43
N PHE A 67 2.34 -8.45 3.45
CA PHE A 67 3.10 -8.60 4.69
C PHE A 67 3.21 -7.28 5.46
N PHE A 68 3.56 -6.19 4.78
CA PHE A 68 3.62 -4.86 5.38
C PHE A 68 2.25 -4.36 5.87
N ALA A 69 1.18 -4.59 5.11
CA ALA A 69 -0.18 -4.23 5.51
C ALA A 69 -0.60 -4.98 6.78
N ILE A 70 -0.29 -6.28 6.88
CA ILE A 70 -0.53 -7.08 8.10
C ILE A 70 0.28 -6.51 9.26
N LEU A 71 1.60 -6.33 9.11
CA LEU A 71 2.43 -5.75 10.18
C LEU A 71 1.91 -4.39 10.66
N PHE A 72 1.43 -3.56 9.74
CA PHE A 72 0.87 -2.25 10.07
C PHE A 72 -0.44 -2.38 10.87
N LEU A 73 -1.35 -3.29 10.49
CA LEU A 73 -2.59 -3.53 11.23
C LEU A 73 -2.31 -4.11 12.63
N PHE A 74 -1.33 -5.01 12.76
CA PHE A 74 -0.93 -5.61 14.03
C PHE A 74 0.07 -4.75 14.82
N ARG A 75 0.38 -3.53 14.37
CA ARG A 75 1.25 -2.57 15.07
C ARG A 75 0.83 -2.37 16.53
N ASN A 76 -0.47 -2.29 16.80
CA ASN A 76 -1.03 -2.08 18.13
C ASN A 76 -1.00 -3.32 19.04
N TRP A 77 -0.66 -4.49 18.52
CA TRP A 77 -0.53 -5.75 19.28
C TRP A 77 0.94 -6.14 19.52
N ILE A 78 1.84 -5.60 18.71
CA ILE A 78 3.29 -5.86 18.74
C ILE A 78 4.05 -4.84 19.61
N PHE A 79 3.45 -3.69 19.92
CA PHE A 79 4.00 -2.62 20.77
C PHE A 79 3.07 -2.30 21.93
#